data_AF-A0A267EF71-F1
#
_entry.id   AF-A0A267EF71-F1
#
_cell.length_a   1.000
_cell.length_b   1.000
_cell.length_c   1.000
_cell.angle_alpha   90.00
_cell.angle_beta   90.00
_cell.angle_gamma   90.00
#
_symmetry.space_group_name_H-M   'P 1'
#
loop_
_entity.id
_entity.type
_entity.pdbx_description
1 polymer ?
#
loop_
_entity_poly.entity_id
_entity_poly.type
_entity_poly.pdbx_seq_one_letter_code
_entity_poly.pdbx_strand_id
1 'polypeptide(L)'
;MSGLRPVLEDARAAGLQAWSFPPPTTAFTHPQTFELLNASLHDYRLHRMVSAAHLVLAASPFVHRRLLLPWSRCALRPACWLPAGSGPLRSARSGCRFGDIRPYFRYSGCHLYDTSALNVVLGRAYDFNVSAYSCDRKVFGYGLNDTDLANHFSIPGVDFDQLERSALPNEYVR
;
A
#
# COMPACT_ATOMS: atom_id res chain seq x y z
N MET A 1 19.42 -14.26 -12.43
CA MET A 1 19.17 -14.11 -10.98
C MET A 1 20.05 -13.04 -10.31
N SER A 2 20.52 -12.00 -11.01
CA SER A 2 21.43 -10.99 -10.44
C SER A 2 20.75 -9.91 -9.57
N GLY A 3 19.43 -9.68 -9.74
CA GLY A 3 18.70 -8.63 -9.03
C GLY A 3 18.19 -8.98 -7.62
N LEU A 4 18.16 -10.26 -7.24
CA LEU A 4 17.60 -10.70 -5.96
C LEU A 4 18.53 -10.40 -4.77
N ARG A 5 19.85 -10.55 -4.95
CA ARG A 5 20.81 -10.38 -3.85
C ARG A 5 20.74 -8.98 -3.21
N PRO A 6 20.73 -7.86 -3.98
CA PRO A 6 20.55 -6.54 -3.41
C PRO A 6 19.24 -6.41 -2.61
N VAL A 7 18.12 -6.95 -3.12
CA VAL A 7 16.84 -6.91 -2.39
C VAL A 7 16.88 -7.69 -1.08
N LEU A 8 17.57 -8.83 -1.05
CA LEU A 8 17.77 -9.59 0.20
C LEU A 8 18.65 -8.81 1.20
N GLU A 9 19.67 -8.09 0.72
CA GLU A 9 20.53 -7.25 1.55
C GLU A 9 19.77 -6.04 2.11
N ASP A 10 19.01 -5.34 1.26
CA ASP A 10 18.15 -4.22 1.64
C ASP A 10 17.08 -4.66 2.66
N ALA A 11 16.43 -5.80 2.43
CA ALA A 11 15.47 -6.36 3.38
C ALA A 11 16.14 -6.77 4.71
N ARG A 12 17.38 -7.28 4.70
CA ARG A 12 18.11 -7.57 5.95
C ARG A 12 18.43 -6.30 6.74
N ALA A 13 18.78 -5.21 6.05
CA ALA A 13 19.11 -3.94 6.68
C ALA A 13 17.86 -3.22 7.21
N ALA A 14 16.81 -3.13 6.40
CA ALA A 14 15.60 -2.38 6.72
C ALA A 14 14.51 -3.22 7.41
N GLY A 15 14.61 -4.55 7.36
CA GLY A 15 13.59 -5.50 7.82
C GLY A 15 12.66 -5.99 6.71
N LEU A 16 12.35 -5.15 5.71
CA LEU A 16 11.39 -5.47 4.66
C LEU A 16 11.76 -4.80 3.34
N GLN A 17 11.45 -5.47 2.24
CA GLN A 17 11.34 -4.86 0.90
C GLN A 17 9.99 -5.25 0.29
N ALA A 18 9.29 -4.28 -0.28
CA ALA A 18 7.98 -4.43 -0.89
C ALA A 18 7.84 -3.53 -2.11
N TRP A 19 7.00 -3.94 -3.07
CA TRP A 19 6.91 -3.23 -4.35
C TRP A 19 5.94 -2.07 -4.31
N SER A 20 6.37 -0.94 -4.86
CA SER A 20 5.60 0.30 -4.90
C SER A 20 4.22 0.11 -5.51
N PHE A 21 3.21 0.68 -4.86
CA PHE A 21 1.84 0.78 -5.34
C PHE A 21 1.45 2.27 -5.33
N PRO A 22 1.31 2.93 -6.49
CA PRO A 22 1.29 4.40 -6.58
C PRO A 22 0.25 5.14 -5.72
N PRO A 23 -0.98 4.64 -5.52
CA PRO A 23 -1.99 5.36 -4.75
C PRO A 23 -1.60 5.68 -3.31
N PRO A 24 -2.16 6.77 -2.74
CA PRO A 24 -2.02 7.04 -1.31
C PRO A 24 -2.81 6.00 -0.50
N THR A 25 -2.28 5.65 0.67
CA THR A 25 -2.86 4.62 1.55
C THR A 25 -4.29 4.94 1.94
N THR A 26 -4.61 6.22 2.14
CA THR A 26 -5.95 6.68 2.50
C THR A 26 -6.99 6.47 1.41
N ALA A 27 -6.59 6.37 0.13
CA ALA A 27 -7.53 6.15 -0.96
C ALA A 27 -8.17 4.76 -0.91
N PHE A 28 -7.39 3.77 -0.49
CA PHE A 28 -7.76 2.35 -0.47
C PHE A 28 -7.88 1.77 0.94
N THR A 29 -7.86 2.60 1.98
CA THR A 29 -7.96 2.12 3.36
C THR A 29 -9.17 2.72 4.02
N HIS A 30 -10.09 1.87 4.43
CA HIS A 30 -11.29 2.30 5.13
C HIS A 30 -10.88 3.00 6.45
N PRO A 31 -11.54 4.11 6.84
CA PRO A 31 -11.21 4.85 8.07
C PRO A 31 -11.13 3.96 9.32
N GLN A 32 -12.04 2.99 9.44
CA GLN A 32 -12.05 2.02 10.55
C GLN A 32 -10.76 1.20 10.67
N THR A 33 -10.06 0.89 9.58
CA THR A 33 -8.79 0.17 9.63
C THR A 33 -7.71 1.00 10.33
N PHE A 34 -7.69 2.33 10.11
CA PHE A 34 -6.80 3.24 10.84
C PHE A 34 -7.12 3.25 12.34
N GLU A 35 -8.40 3.35 12.69
CA GLU A 35 -8.87 3.31 14.09
C GLU A 35 -8.44 2.01 14.79
N LEU A 36 -8.67 0.85 14.15
CA LEU A 36 -8.33 -0.46 14.71
C LEU A 36 -6.81 -0.69 14.86
N LEU A 37 -6.00 0.00 14.05
CA LEU A 37 -4.54 -0.01 14.11
C LEU A 37 -3.97 1.16 14.93
N ASN A 38 -4.82 1.92 15.63
CA ASN A 38 -4.46 3.10 16.43
C ASN A 38 -3.63 4.12 15.63
N ALA A 39 -4.00 4.36 14.38
CA ALA A 39 -3.33 5.27 13.45
C ALA A 39 -4.24 6.46 13.12
N SER A 40 -3.64 7.62 12.86
CA SER A 40 -4.36 8.79 12.34
C SER A 40 -4.42 8.71 10.82
N LEU A 41 -5.62 8.74 10.23
CA LEU A 41 -5.78 8.79 8.77
C LEU A 41 -5.08 10.02 8.16
N HIS A 42 -5.00 11.13 8.89
CA HIS A 42 -4.43 12.38 8.37
C HIS A 42 -2.98 12.21 7.94
N ASP A 43 -2.22 11.42 8.69
CA ASP A 43 -0.78 11.22 8.51
C ASP A 43 -0.48 10.42 7.22
N TYR A 44 -1.49 9.74 6.67
CA TYR A 44 -1.34 8.86 5.50
C TYR A 44 -1.74 9.50 4.17
N ARG A 45 -2.16 10.78 4.16
CA ARG A 45 -2.65 11.43 2.92
C ARG A 45 -1.61 11.46 1.81
N LEU A 46 -0.32 11.50 2.16
CA LEU A 46 0.82 11.46 1.22
C LEU A 46 1.61 10.15 1.29
N HIS A 47 1.22 9.23 2.17
CA HIS A 47 1.89 7.95 2.34
C HIS A 47 1.51 7.01 1.18
N ARG A 48 2.47 6.76 0.29
CA ARG A 48 2.30 5.83 -0.84
C ARG A 48 2.22 4.39 -0.35
N MET A 49 1.48 3.58 -1.10
CA MET A 49 1.29 2.18 -0.77
C MET A 49 2.42 1.31 -1.34
N VAL A 50 2.54 0.12 -0.80
CA VAL A 50 3.24 -1.03 -1.40
C VAL A 50 2.30 -2.22 -1.46
N SER A 51 2.55 -3.15 -2.37
CA SER A 51 1.76 -4.37 -2.53
C SER A 51 2.10 -5.42 -1.46
N ALA A 52 1.09 -6.08 -0.89
CA ALA A 52 1.30 -7.25 -0.03
C ALA A 52 1.57 -8.55 -0.83
N ALA A 53 1.39 -8.54 -2.15
CA ALA A 53 1.59 -9.72 -2.99
C ALA A 53 3.06 -10.10 -3.16
N HIS A 54 3.96 -9.12 -3.05
CA HIS A 54 5.40 -9.31 -3.20
C HIS A 54 6.11 -8.69 -2.00
N LEU A 55 6.56 -9.53 -1.08
CA LEU A 55 7.24 -9.12 0.15
C LEU A 55 8.51 -9.95 0.33
N VAL A 56 9.60 -9.28 0.67
CA VAL A 56 10.79 -9.92 1.23
C VAL A 56 10.92 -9.47 2.68
N LEU A 57 10.84 -10.44 3.59
CA LEU A 57 10.87 -10.19 5.03
C LEU A 57 12.17 -10.74 5.62
N ALA A 58 12.90 -9.91 6.34
CA ALA A 58 14.01 -10.39 7.16
C ALA A 58 13.50 -10.85 8.53
N ALA A 59 13.94 -12.03 8.95
CA ALA A 59 13.65 -12.53 10.28
C ALA A 59 14.37 -11.66 11.34
N SER A 60 13.63 -10.73 11.95
CA SER A 60 14.15 -9.85 12.99
C SER A 60 13.08 -9.53 14.05
N PRO A 61 13.50 -9.17 15.28
CA PRO A 61 12.55 -8.73 16.31
C PRO A 61 11.73 -7.50 15.88
N PHE A 62 12.31 -6.60 15.09
CA PHE A 62 11.62 -5.44 14.52
C PHE A 62 10.48 -5.90 13.61
N VAL A 63 10.77 -6.74 12.60
CA VAL A 63 9.76 -7.24 11.66
C VAL A 63 8.66 -8.00 12.41
N HIS A 64 9.02 -8.89 13.33
CA HIS A 64 8.04 -9.65 14.09
C HIS A 64 7.11 -8.74 14.92
N ARG A 65 7.67 -7.83 15.73
CA ARG A 65 6.89 -7.05 16.70
C ARG A 65 6.22 -5.81 16.11
N ARG A 66 6.88 -5.14 15.17
CA ARG A 66 6.43 -3.87 14.59
C ARG A 66 5.66 -4.04 13.29
N LEU A 67 5.88 -5.14 12.55
CA LEU A 67 5.19 -5.39 11.28
C LEU A 67 4.20 -6.55 11.38
N LEU A 68 4.69 -7.77 11.55
CA LEU A 68 3.86 -8.98 11.46
C LEU A 68 2.81 -9.08 12.58
N LEU A 69 3.16 -8.72 13.81
CA LEU A 69 2.22 -8.78 14.94
C LEU A 69 1.00 -7.85 14.77
N PRO A 70 1.15 -6.52 14.52
CA PRO A 70 -0.02 -5.68 14.29
C PRO A 70 -0.77 -6.05 13.01
N TRP A 71 -0.08 -6.47 11.95
CA TRP A 71 -0.71 -6.88 10.70
C TRP A 71 -1.56 -8.15 10.86
N SER A 72 -1.03 -9.17 11.53
CA SER A 72 -1.77 -10.40 11.86
C SER A 72 -2.91 -10.16 12.85
N ARG A 73 -2.76 -9.26 13.83
CA ARG A 73 -3.88 -8.86 14.71
C ARG A 73 -5.03 -8.23 13.93
N CYS A 74 -4.73 -7.46 12.89
CA CYS A 74 -5.75 -6.94 11.98
C CYS A 74 -6.41 -8.08 11.18
N ALA A 75 -5.62 -9.04 10.68
CA ALA A 75 -6.14 -10.19 9.96
C ALA A 75 -7.18 -11.01 10.74
N LEU A 76 -6.98 -11.12 12.06
CA LEU A 76 -7.88 -11.85 12.96
C LEU A 76 -9.14 -11.06 13.34
N ARG A 77 -9.32 -9.85 12.81
CA ARG A 77 -10.50 -9.00 13.03
C ARG A 77 -11.19 -8.75 11.70
N PRO A 78 -12.37 -9.36 11.44
CA PRO A 78 -13.09 -9.19 10.18
C PRO A 78 -13.30 -7.72 9.80
N ALA A 79 -13.61 -6.85 10.76
CA ALA A 79 -13.79 -5.41 10.54
C ALA A 79 -12.51 -4.65 10.12
N CYS A 80 -11.32 -5.25 10.23
CA CYS A 80 -10.05 -4.64 9.87
C CYS A 80 -9.62 -4.97 8.45
N TRP A 81 -9.82 -6.22 8.01
CA TRP A 81 -9.56 -6.68 6.64
C TRP A 81 -10.75 -6.52 5.69
N LEU A 82 -11.97 -6.63 6.20
CA LEU A 82 -13.20 -6.45 5.44
C LEU A 82 -14.21 -5.61 6.25
N PRO A 83 -13.90 -4.33 6.52
CA PRO A 83 -14.85 -3.39 7.10
C PRO A 83 -16.20 -3.42 6.38
N ALA A 84 -17.29 -3.29 7.14
CA ALA A 84 -18.62 -3.21 6.56
C ALA A 84 -18.71 -2.05 5.56
N GLY A 85 -19.25 -2.32 4.36
CA GLY A 85 -19.34 -1.32 3.29
C GLY A 85 -18.08 -1.13 2.44
N SER A 86 -17.02 -1.94 2.64
CA SER A 86 -15.73 -1.81 1.94
C SER A 86 -15.33 -2.99 1.03
N GLY A 87 -16.22 -3.96 0.81
CA GLY A 87 -15.90 -5.23 0.12
C GLY A 87 -15.83 -5.21 -1.42
N PRO A 88 -15.33 -6.30 -2.03
CA PRO A 88 -15.06 -6.47 -3.48
C PRO A 88 -16.36 -6.74 -4.26
N LEU A 89 -17.37 -7.26 -3.58
CA LEU A 89 -18.74 -7.25 -4.01
C LEU A 89 -19.32 -5.97 -3.47
N ARG A 90 -19.46 -4.99 -4.38
CA ARG A 90 -20.46 -3.93 -4.33
C ARG A 90 -20.79 -3.51 -2.89
N SER A 91 -20.17 -2.44 -2.40
CA SER A 91 -20.92 -1.59 -1.47
C SER A 91 -22.27 -1.34 -2.14
N ALA A 92 -23.35 -1.90 -1.58
CA ALA A 92 -24.58 -2.22 -2.31
C ALA A 92 -25.35 -0.98 -2.81
N ARG A 93 -24.77 0.21 -2.68
CA ARG A 93 -25.29 1.48 -3.22
C ARG A 93 -24.26 2.34 -3.97
N SER A 94 -22.94 2.06 -4.00
CA SER A 94 -21.99 3.00 -4.66
C SER A 94 -20.62 2.50 -5.17
N GLY A 95 -20.23 1.24 -5.01
CA GLY A 95 -18.97 0.69 -5.58
C GLY A 95 -17.64 1.33 -5.11
N CYS A 96 -16.52 0.77 -5.59
CA CYS A 96 -15.17 1.34 -5.49
C CYS A 96 -15.01 2.41 -6.58
N ARG A 97 -14.67 3.66 -6.21
CA ARG A 97 -14.70 4.84 -7.11
C ARG A 97 -13.37 5.60 -7.15
N PHE A 98 -12.25 4.88 -7.19
CA PHE A 98 -10.91 5.47 -7.14
C PHE A 98 -10.61 6.44 -8.31
N GLY A 99 -11.32 6.37 -9.43
CA GLY A 99 -11.19 7.31 -10.55
C GLY A 99 -12.03 8.60 -10.44
N ASP A 100 -13.07 8.62 -9.60
CA ASP A 100 -14.06 9.71 -9.58
C ASP A 100 -13.86 10.67 -8.41
N ILE A 101 -13.11 10.26 -7.40
CA ILE A 101 -12.96 11.01 -6.15
C ILE A 101 -11.66 11.82 -6.20
N ARG A 102 -11.80 13.15 -6.07
CA ARG A 102 -10.70 14.11 -5.94
C ARG A 102 -10.80 14.89 -4.62
N PRO A 103 -9.67 15.35 -4.04
CA PRO A 103 -8.30 14.92 -4.34
C PRO A 103 -8.08 13.43 -4.03
N TYR A 104 -7.11 12.80 -4.70
CA TYR A 104 -6.92 11.34 -4.70
C TYR A 104 -6.60 10.72 -3.34
N PHE A 105 -6.18 11.51 -2.35
CA PHE A 105 -6.00 11.03 -0.97
C PHE A 105 -7.32 10.79 -0.23
N ARG A 106 -8.47 11.19 -0.77
CA ARG A 106 -9.76 10.92 -0.15
C ARG A 106 -10.12 9.45 -0.27
N TYR A 107 -10.69 8.90 0.80
CA TYR A 107 -11.19 7.53 0.79
C TYR A 107 -12.17 7.31 -0.36
N SER A 108 -11.88 6.33 -1.20
CA SER A 108 -12.58 6.13 -2.47
C SER A 108 -13.74 5.12 -2.41
N GLY A 109 -14.02 4.58 -1.22
CA GLY A 109 -14.92 3.43 -1.05
C GLY A 109 -14.27 2.09 -1.40
N CYS A 110 -13.00 2.07 -1.81
CA CYS A 110 -12.22 0.88 -2.10
C CYS A 110 -11.47 0.40 -0.87
N HIS A 111 -11.34 -0.91 -0.66
CA HIS A 111 -10.48 -1.48 0.37
C HIS A 111 -9.72 -2.69 -0.13
N LEU A 112 -8.39 -2.67 -0.01
CA LEU A 112 -7.49 -3.73 -0.48
C LEU A 112 -7.06 -4.66 0.66
N TYR A 113 -7.98 -4.92 1.60
CA TYR A 113 -7.82 -5.95 2.63
C TYR A 113 -6.49 -5.88 3.42
N ASP A 114 -5.70 -6.93 3.31
CA ASP A 114 -4.40 -7.12 3.93
C ASP A 114 -3.39 -6.08 3.44
N THR A 115 -3.45 -5.68 2.17
CA THR A 115 -2.61 -4.63 1.60
C THR A 115 -2.91 -3.27 2.24
N SER A 116 -4.19 -2.95 2.48
CA SER A 116 -4.56 -1.72 3.20
C SER A 116 -4.02 -1.72 4.62
N ALA A 117 -4.23 -2.82 5.35
CA ALA A 117 -3.73 -2.98 6.71
C ALA A 117 -2.20 -2.92 6.79
N LEU A 118 -1.51 -3.58 5.85
CA LEU A 118 -0.05 -3.59 5.75
C LEU A 118 0.49 -2.16 5.65
N ASN A 119 -0.08 -1.34 4.77
CA ASN A 119 0.41 0.03 4.56
C ASN A 119 0.19 0.95 5.76
N VAL A 120 -0.87 0.75 6.54
CA VAL A 120 -1.04 1.43 7.83
C VAL A 120 0.02 0.99 8.84
N VAL A 121 0.34 -0.30 8.87
CA VAL A 121 1.40 -0.82 9.75
C VAL A 121 2.78 -0.27 9.35
N LEU A 122 3.09 -0.23 8.06
CA LEU A 122 4.36 0.24 7.54
C LEU A 122 4.59 1.73 7.81
N GLY A 123 3.58 2.57 7.59
CA GLY A 123 3.70 4.00 7.88
C GLY A 123 4.07 4.26 9.35
N ARG A 124 3.48 3.53 10.30
CA ARG A 124 3.84 3.65 11.72
C ARG A 124 5.19 3.03 12.08
N ALA A 125 5.58 1.97 11.39
CA ALA A 125 6.80 1.24 11.74
C ALA A 125 8.06 1.95 11.23
N TYR A 126 7.94 2.69 10.13
CA TYR A 126 9.02 3.41 9.46
C TYR A 126 8.87 4.93 9.52
N ASP A 127 8.01 5.45 10.41
CA ASP A 127 7.74 6.88 10.55
C ASP A 127 7.47 7.57 9.20
N PHE A 128 6.63 6.91 8.38
CA PHE A 128 6.19 7.33 7.04
C PHE A 128 7.31 7.44 6.00
N ASN A 129 8.51 6.94 6.28
CA ASN A 129 9.59 6.86 5.32
C ASN A 129 9.42 5.66 4.37
N VAL A 130 8.68 5.87 3.29
CA VAL A 130 8.41 4.83 2.27
C VAL A 130 9.69 4.31 1.62
N SER A 131 10.68 5.18 1.39
CA SER A 131 11.96 4.82 0.76
C SER A 131 12.77 3.79 1.55
N ALA A 132 12.48 3.62 2.84
CA ALA A 132 13.14 2.61 3.67
C ALA A 132 12.75 1.18 3.30
N TYR A 133 11.60 0.97 2.65
CA TYR A 133 11.08 -0.37 2.39
C TYR A 133 10.46 -0.57 0.99
N SER A 134 10.34 0.49 0.18
CA SER A 134 9.87 0.37 -1.21
C SER A 134 10.97 -0.13 -2.15
N CYS A 135 10.59 -1.01 -3.07
CA CYS A 135 11.46 -1.61 -4.07
C CYS A 135 10.83 -1.49 -5.46
N ASP A 136 11.58 -0.93 -6.41
CA ASP A 136 11.17 -0.84 -7.82
C ASP A 136 11.95 -1.82 -8.71
N ARG A 137 12.81 -2.64 -8.11
CA ARG A 137 13.63 -3.62 -8.84
C ARG A 137 12.76 -4.78 -9.32
N LYS A 138 12.90 -5.17 -10.58
CA LYS A 138 12.28 -6.39 -11.12
C LYS A 138 13.02 -7.63 -10.60
N VAL A 139 12.53 -8.22 -9.52
CA VAL A 139 13.15 -9.40 -8.87
C VAL A 139 12.26 -10.63 -8.96
N PHE A 140 10.98 -10.47 -8.61
CA PHE A 140 9.93 -11.42 -8.93
C PHE A 140 9.27 -10.98 -10.25
N GLY A 141 8.46 -11.84 -10.86
CA GLY A 141 7.69 -11.47 -12.04
C GLY A 141 7.01 -10.10 -11.86
N TYR A 142 7.01 -9.32 -12.93
CA TYR A 142 6.46 -7.97 -13.08
C TYR A 142 7.37 -6.81 -12.59
N GLY A 143 8.03 -6.14 -13.53
CA GLY A 143 8.56 -4.79 -13.33
C GLY A 143 7.46 -3.74 -13.51
N LEU A 144 7.71 -2.49 -13.13
CA LEU A 144 6.78 -1.36 -13.37
C LEU A 144 6.41 -1.20 -14.87
N ASN A 145 7.27 -1.69 -15.77
CA ASN A 145 7.03 -1.71 -17.22
C ASN A 145 6.37 -3.01 -17.73
N ASP A 146 6.12 -4.01 -16.88
CA ASP A 146 5.33 -5.16 -17.29
C ASP A 146 3.85 -4.82 -17.11
N THR A 147 3.12 -4.85 -18.22
CA THR A 147 1.67 -4.60 -18.34
C THR A 147 0.81 -5.40 -17.38
N ASP A 148 1.34 -6.39 -16.67
CA ASP A 148 0.58 -7.26 -15.78
C ASP A 148 0.40 -6.73 -14.36
N LEU A 149 1.27 -5.84 -13.84
CA LEU A 149 0.90 -5.06 -12.64
C LEU A 149 -0.17 -4.03 -12.98
N ALA A 150 -0.07 -3.43 -14.16
CA ALA A 150 -1.13 -2.59 -14.71
C ALA A 150 -2.42 -3.40 -14.89
N ASN A 151 -2.38 -4.69 -15.27
CA ASN A 151 -3.57 -5.55 -15.41
C ASN A 151 -4.11 -6.08 -14.07
N HIS A 152 -3.26 -6.43 -13.10
CA HIS A 152 -3.70 -6.92 -11.78
C HIS A 152 -4.32 -5.83 -10.90
N PHE A 153 -3.91 -4.58 -11.12
CA PHE A 153 -4.45 -3.40 -10.45
C PHE A 153 -5.13 -2.42 -11.42
N SER A 154 -5.49 -2.87 -12.63
CA SER A 154 -6.26 -2.08 -13.59
C SER A 154 -7.57 -1.68 -12.93
N ILE A 155 -7.65 -0.43 -12.48
CA ILE A 155 -8.91 0.18 -12.10
C ILE A 155 -9.40 0.86 -13.37
N PRO A 156 -10.53 0.42 -13.96
CA PRO A 156 -11.05 1.03 -15.18
C PRO A 156 -11.13 2.55 -15.04
N GLY A 157 -10.48 3.27 -15.95
CA GLY A 157 -10.46 4.74 -15.96
C GLY A 157 -9.39 5.41 -15.10
N VAL A 158 -8.43 4.66 -14.54
CA VAL A 158 -7.33 5.21 -13.74
C VAL A 158 -5.98 4.94 -14.40
N ASP A 159 -5.32 6.01 -14.84
CA ASP A 159 -3.91 6.01 -15.26
C ASP A 159 -3.02 6.30 -14.03
N PHE A 160 -2.29 5.29 -13.57
CA PHE A 160 -1.40 5.43 -12.42
C PHE A 160 -0.16 6.28 -12.71
N ASP A 161 0.29 6.36 -13.96
CA ASP A 161 1.40 7.25 -14.34
C ASP A 161 0.95 8.71 -14.31
N GLN A 162 -0.31 8.99 -14.70
CA GLN A 162 -0.91 10.32 -14.54
C GLN A 162 -1.09 10.69 -13.06
N LEU A 163 -1.43 9.72 -12.21
CA LEU A 163 -1.54 9.91 -10.77
C LEU A 163 -0.21 10.33 -10.14
N GLU A 164 0.89 9.63 -10.46
CA GLU A 164 2.21 9.99 -9.95
C GLU A 164 2.63 11.39 -10.38
N ARG A 165 2.40 11.75 -11.66
CA ARG A 165 2.68 13.10 -12.18
C ARG A 165 1.86 14.19 -11.50
N SER A 166 0.61 13.91 -11.13
CA SER A 166 -0.28 14.88 -10.47
C SER A 166 -0.11 14.97 -8.95
N ALA A 167 0.50 13.95 -8.32
CA ALA A 167 0.80 13.92 -6.90
C ALA A 167 2.14 14.62 -6.55
N LEU A 168 3.00 14.88 -7.53
CA LEU A 168 4.19 15.70 -7.34
C LEU A 168 3.78 17.19 -7.36
N PRO A 169 4.11 17.98 -6.32
CA PRO A 169 3.93 19.41 -6.39
C PRO A 169 4.74 19.97 -7.57
N ASN A 170 4.17 20.96 -8.27
CA ASN A 170 4.74 21.64 -9.45
C ASN A 170 6.17 22.21 -9.27
N GLU A 171 6.74 22.14 -8.07
CA GLU A 171 8.09 22.62 -7.75
C GLU A 171 9.22 21.63 -8.10
N TYR A 172 8.91 20.38 -8.47
CA TYR A 172 9.92 19.35 -8.76
C TYR A 172 9.98 18.85 -10.21
N VAL A 173 9.24 19.46 -11.14
CA VAL A 173 9.38 19.19 -12.58
C VAL A 173 10.20 20.31 -13.22
N ARG A 174 11.52 20.09 -13.34
CA ARG A 174 12.39 20.79 -14.29
C ARG A 174 12.88 19.81 -15.33
#